data_AF-K9D2L5-F1
#
_entry.id   AF-K9D2L5-F1
#
_cell.length_a   1.000
_cell.length_b   1.000
_cell.length_c   1.000
_cell.angle_alpha   90.00
_cell.angle_beta   90.00
_cell.angle_gamma   90.00
#
_symmetry.space_group_name_H-M   'P 1'
#
loop_
_entity.id
_entity.type
_entity.pdbx_description
1 polymer ?
#
loop_
_entity_poly.entity_id
_entity_poly.type
_entity_poly.pdbx_seq_one_letter_code
_entity_poly.pdbx_strand_id
1 'polypeptide(L)'
;WRRIATRYDKTKESYLGFVNLVSALQWIPFVYETYISGDPDGRADVLASFGLKLRQIDGPVGAASALKMVYAGINKGLVALGTAMFLASERAGCAQALSQQMSESLPNLRGQLMHAIPDMYGKAYRWVPEMREITAFLGENDPASGIFDAASQIFASIAKDADRTLIAALDRVLSQTDSGDLAP
;
A
#
# COMPACT_ATOMS: atom_id res chain seq x y z
N TRP A 1 -20.88 10.03 -2.30
CA TRP A 1 -19.46 9.61 -2.24
C TRP A 1 -18.88 9.22 -3.60
N ARG A 2 -19.57 8.42 -4.42
CA ARG A 2 -19.18 8.04 -5.81
C ARG A 2 -19.07 9.17 -6.88
N ARG A 3 -19.09 10.47 -6.53
CA ARG A 3 -19.06 11.58 -7.53
C ARG A 3 -18.20 12.80 -7.14
N ILE A 4 -17.49 12.79 -6.01
CA ILE A 4 -16.78 13.99 -5.54
C ILE A 4 -15.30 13.97 -5.98
N ALA A 5 -14.70 12.81 -6.20
CA ALA A 5 -13.28 12.70 -6.57
C ALA A 5 -12.97 13.04 -8.05
N THR A 6 -13.97 13.13 -8.94
CA THR A 6 -13.77 13.36 -10.38
C THR A 6 -14.14 14.77 -10.85
N ARG A 7 -14.35 15.73 -9.93
CA ARG A 7 -14.52 17.15 -10.27
C ARG A 7 -13.28 17.99 -9.94
N TYR A 8 -12.11 17.37 -9.94
CA TYR A 8 -10.85 18.11 -10.00
C TYR A 8 -10.68 18.67 -11.42
N ASP A 9 -10.43 19.97 -11.50
CA ASP A 9 -9.93 20.71 -12.67
C ASP A 9 -10.92 21.31 -13.69
N LYS A 10 -11.91 22.13 -13.27
CA LYS A 10 -12.53 23.14 -14.19
C LYS A 10 -12.88 24.51 -13.61
N THR A 11 -12.69 24.79 -12.34
CA THR A 11 -12.94 26.12 -11.77
C THR A 11 -11.73 26.58 -10.99
N LYS A 12 -11.01 27.57 -11.53
CA LYS A 12 -9.94 28.33 -10.86
C LYS A 12 -10.53 29.24 -9.76
N GLU A 13 -11.31 28.67 -8.85
CA GLU A 13 -11.79 29.37 -7.67
C GLU A 13 -11.42 28.58 -6.42
N SER A 14 -10.86 29.31 -5.46
CA SER A 14 -10.32 28.82 -4.19
C SER A 14 -11.44 28.37 -3.26
N TYR A 15 -11.96 27.16 -3.46
CA TYR A 15 -12.88 26.56 -2.50
C TYR A 15 -12.10 25.74 -1.48
N LEU A 16 -12.16 26.23 -0.23
CA LEU A 16 -11.80 25.55 1.01
C LEU A 16 -12.10 24.05 0.90
N GLY A 17 -11.03 23.26 0.86
CA GLY A 17 -11.07 21.81 0.78
C GLY A 17 -11.72 21.21 2.02
N PHE A 18 -13.04 21.10 2.01
CA PHE A 18 -13.82 20.30 2.96
C PHE A 18 -13.66 18.81 2.63
N VAL A 19 -12.47 18.25 2.87
CA VAL A 19 -12.28 16.79 2.87
C VAL A 19 -11.18 16.40 3.84
N ASN A 20 -11.55 15.93 5.03
CA ASN A 20 -10.93 14.79 5.72
C ASN A 20 -11.49 14.67 7.14
N LEU A 21 -12.66 14.04 7.30
CA LEU A 21 -13.09 13.58 8.63
C LEU A 21 -13.45 12.08 8.69
N VAL A 22 -13.21 11.32 7.62
CA VAL A 22 -13.40 9.85 7.67
C VAL A 22 -12.25 9.08 7.00
N SER A 23 -11.46 9.74 6.13
CA SER A 23 -10.30 9.16 5.44
C SER A 23 -9.11 8.82 6.35
N ALA A 24 -9.14 9.24 7.61
CA ALA A 24 -8.06 9.05 8.59
C ALA A 24 -8.19 7.78 9.45
N LEU A 25 -9.37 7.13 9.51
CA LEU A 25 -9.57 6.01 10.45
C LEU A 25 -9.42 4.60 9.83
N GLN A 26 -9.39 4.47 8.50
CA GLN A 26 -9.47 3.14 7.85
C GLN A 26 -8.39 2.83 6.81
N TRP A 27 -7.41 3.71 6.60
CA TRP A 27 -6.47 3.57 5.47
C TRP A 27 -4.99 3.41 5.84
N ILE A 28 -4.54 3.84 7.02
CA ILE A 28 -3.18 3.61 7.50
C ILE A 28 -3.24 3.57 9.04
N PRO A 29 -2.92 2.46 9.72
CA PRO A 29 -2.91 2.42 11.18
C PRO A 29 -1.83 3.30 11.85
N PHE A 30 -1.08 4.13 11.12
CA PHE A 30 0.15 4.74 11.63
C PHE A 30 0.45 6.19 11.20
N VAL A 31 -0.36 6.82 10.34
CA VAL A 31 -0.11 8.22 9.96
C VAL A 31 -1.05 9.14 10.74
N TYR A 32 -0.55 9.62 11.88
CA TYR A 32 -1.21 10.66 12.69
C TYR A 32 -1.02 12.08 12.12
N GLU A 33 -0.30 12.22 11.01
CA GLU A 33 0.15 13.50 10.46
C GLU A 33 -0.50 13.75 9.09
N THR A 34 -1.21 14.87 8.94
CA THR A 34 -1.91 15.25 7.71
C THR A 34 -1.01 16.14 6.88
N TYR A 35 -0.77 15.75 5.62
CA TYR A 35 0.01 16.54 4.68
C TYR A 35 -0.86 17.57 3.96
N ILE A 36 -0.35 18.79 3.84
CA ILE A 36 -1.03 19.91 3.15
C ILE A 36 -0.10 20.49 2.08
N SER A 37 -0.64 20.81 0.91
CA SER A 37 0.07 21.47 -0.17
C SER A 37 -0.82 22.53 -0.83
N GLY A 38 -0.21 23.55 -1.44
CA GLY A 38 -0.95 24.63 -2.11
C GLY A 38 -1.70 25.57 -1.16
N ASP A 39 -1.16 25.82 0.04
CA ASP A 39 -1.71 26.76 1.02
C ASP A 39 -0.74 27.93 1.29
N PRO A 40 -0.61 28.89 0.33
CA PRO A 40 0.35 29.98 0.44
C PRO A 40 0.03 30.96 1.58
N ASP A 41 -1.22 31.00 2.02
CA ASP A 41 -1.71 31.90 3.06
C ASP A 41 -1.70 31.25 4.47
N GLY A 42 -1.26 29.99 4.59
CA GLY A 42 -1.23 29.25 5.86
C GLY A 42 -2.61 29.07 6.51
N ARG A 43 -3.70 29.03 5.72
CA ARG A 43 -5.06 28.95 6.25
C ARG A 43 -5.33 27.65 6.99
N ALA A 44 -4.61 26.59 6.64
CA ALA A 44 -4.72 25.30 7.29
C ALA A 44 -4.12 25.30 8.71
N ASP A 45 -3.31 26.28 9.11
CA ASP A 45 -2.78 26.38 10.48
C ASP A 45 -3.88 26.54 11.54
N VAL A 46 -5.04 27.06 11.14
CA VAL A 46 -6.23 27.09 12.00
C VAL A 46 -6.62 25.67 12.43
N LEU A 47 -6.47 24.66 11.58
CA LEU A 47 -6.76 23.27 11.93
C LEU A 47 -5.73 22.69 12.91
N ALA A 48 -4.47 23.14 12.86
CA ALA A 48 -3.46 22.77 13.85
C ALA A 48 -3.83 23.27 15.25
N SER A 49 -4.49 24.44 15.35
CA SER A 49 -4.99 24.96 16.63
C SER A 49 -6.05 24.07 17.29
N PHE A 50 -6.70 23.18 16.53
CA PHE A 50 -7.63 22.18 17.04
C PHE A 50 -6.99 20.81 17.34
N GLY A 51 -5.64 20.74 17.40
CA GLY A 51 -4.91 19.53 17.79
C GLY A 51 -4.59 18.57 16.63
N LEU A 52 -4.82 18.99 15.38
CA LEU A 52 -4.40 18.21 14.22
C LEU A 52 -2.90 18.39 13.97
N LYS A 53 -2.16 17.29 13.83
CA LYS A 53 -0.76 17.33 13.41
C LYS A 53 -0.71 17.55 11.90
N LEU A 54 -0.28 18.73 11.49
CA LEU A 54 -0.18 19.15 10.10
C LEU A 54 1.27 19.24 9.66
N ARG A 55 1.56 18.77 8.45
CA ARG A 55 2.85 18.96 7.79
C ARG A 55 2.63 19.58 6.42
N GLN A 56 3.06 20.83 6.27
CA GLN A 56 3.06 21.48 4.98
C GLN A 56 4.20 20.92 4.12
N ILE A 57 3.91 20.68 2.85
CA ILE A 57 4.90 20.33 1.84
C ILE A 57 4.90 21.39 0.75
N ASP A 58 6.09 21.69 0.25
CA ASP A 58 6.25 22.56 -0.91
C ASP A 58 5.70 21.84 -2.15
N GLY A 59 4.76 22.49 -2.82
CA GLY A 59 4.16 21.94 -4.04
C GLY A 59 2.81 22.56 -4.36
N PRO A 60 2.32 22.32 -5.60
CA PRO A 60 1.01 22.80 -6.02
C PRO A 60 -0.11 22.11 -5.23
N VAL A 61 -1.32 22.66 -5.39
CA VAL A 61 -2.56 21.99 -4.94
C VAL A 61 -2.59 20.57 -5.49
N GLY A 62 -2.80 19.59 -4.61
CA GLY A 62 -2.83 18.17 -4.96
C GLY A 62 -1.54 17.39 -4.71
N ALA A 63 -0.39 18.04 -4.50
CA ALA A 63 0.87 17.37 -4.18
C ALA A 63 0.78 16.49 -2.91
N ALA A 64 0.05 16.92 -1.88
CA ALA A 64 -0.15 16.11 -0.68
C ALA A 64 -0.97 14.84 -0.95
N SER A 65 -1.96 14.92 -1.85
CA SER A 65 -2.74 13.75 -2.27
C SER A 65 -1.90 12.81 -3.13
N ALA A 66 -1.09 13.34 -4.05
CA ALA A 66 -0.15 12.57 -4.85
C ALA A 66 0.88 11.84 -3.96
N LEU A 67 1.42 12.51 -2.93
CA LEU A 67 2.33 11.89 -1.96
C LEU A 67 1.69 10.67 -1.29
N LYS A 68 0.43 10.80 -0.86
CA LYS A 68 -0.31 9.67 -0.28
C LYS A 68 -0.46 8.52 -1.27
N MET A 69 -0.77 8.81 -2.54
CA MET A 69 -0.92 7.79 -3.58
C MET A 69 0.40 7.04 -3.83
N VAL A 70 1.51 7.78 -3.99
CA VAL A 70 2.84 7.19 -4.19
C VAL A 70 3.26 6.34 -2.99
N TYR A 71 3.09 6.85 -1.77
CA TYR A 71 3.45 6.12 -0.55
C TYR A 71 2.60 4.86 -0.35
N ALA A 72 1.29 4.92 -0.67
CA ALA A 72 0.43 3.75 -0.67
C ALA A 72 0.85 2.72 -1.72
N GLY A 73 1.26 3.18 -2.91
CA GLY A 73 1.79 2.34 -3.98
C GLY A 73 3.05 1.58 -3.57
N ILE A 74 4.01 2.25 -2.92
CA ILE A 74 5.22 1.58 -2.41
C ILE A 74 4.86 0.48 -1.42
N ASN A 75 4.07 0.80 -0.39
CA ASN A 75 3.75 -0.16 0.67
C ASN A 75 2.95 -1.36 0.16
N LYS A 76 1.86 -1.12 -0.58
CA LYS A 76 0.98 -2.20 -1.04
C LYS A 76 1.58 -2.95 -2.22
N GLY A 77 2.32 -2.26 -3.09
CA GLY A 77 3.06 -2.89 -4.18
C GLY A 77 4.13 -3.85 -3.67
N LEU A 78 4.84 -3.50 -2.60
CA LEU A 78 5.81 -4.40 -1.96
C LEU A 78 5.14 -5.66 -1.40
N VAL A 79 3.99 -5.52 -0.73
CA VAL A 79 3.22 -6.67 -0.23
C VAL A 79 2.71 -7.53 -1.38
N ALA A 80 2.22 -6.94 -2.48
CA ALA A 80 1.78 -7.67 -3.66
C ALA A 80 2.93 -8.46 -4.29
N LEU A 81 4.10 -7.83 -4.46
CA LEU A 81 5.29 -8.46 -5.01
C LEU A 81 5.76 -9.62 -4.12
N GLY A 82 5.89 -9.40 -2.81
CA GLY A 82 6.26 -10.43 -1.85
C GLY A 82 5.28 -11.61 -1.87
N THR A 83 3.98 -11.32 -1.87
CA THR A 83 2.92 -12.34 -1.98
C THR A 83 3.08 -13.18 -3.25
N ALA A 84 3.26 -12.54 -4.41
CA ALA A 84 3.42 -13.23 -5.68
C ALA A 84 4.67 -14.11 -5.72
N MET A 85 5.80 -13.59 -5.23
CA MET A 85 7.08 -14.31 -5.26
C MET A 85 7.15 -15.43 -4.23
N PHE A 86 6.51 -15.29 -3.07
CA PHE A 86 6.43 -16.36 -2.07
C PHE A 86 5.52 -17.50 -2.55
N LEU A 87 4.38 -17.18 -3.17
CA LEU A 87 3.57 -18.21 -3.82
C LEU A 87 4.34 -18.90 -4.96
N ALA A 88 5.16 -18.16 -5.70
CA ALA A 88 5.99 -18.74 -6.76
C ALA A 88 7.10 -19.64 -6.21
N SER A 89 7.77 -19.24 -5.12
CA SER A 89 8.83 -20.05 -4.50
C SER A 89 8.28 -21.36 -3.93
N GLU A 90 7.07 -21.34 -3.37
CA GLU A 90 6.41 -22.56 -2.91
C GLU A 90 6.10 -23.50 -4.08
N ARG A 91 5.55 -22.98 -5.18
CA ARG A 91 5.30 -23.79 -6.40
C ARG A 91 6.58 -24.35 -7.01
N ALA A 92 7.68 -23.60 -6.91
CA ALA A 92 8.98 -24.00 -7.44
C ALA A 92 9.79 -24.89 -6.47
N GLY A 93 9.32 -25.09 -5.23
CA GLY A 93 10.03 -25.87 -4.22
C GLY A 93 11.28 -25.18 -3.65
N CYS A 94 11.43 -23.86 -3.81
CA CYS A 94 12.60 -23.10 -3.35
C CYS A 94 12.31 -22.17 -2.17
N ALA A 95 11.16 -22.32 -1.50
CA ALA A 95 10.73 -21.48 -0.38
C ALA A 95 11.75 -21.39 0.76
N GLN A 96 12.33 -22.52 1.17
CA GLN A 96 13.34 -22.57 2.24
C GLN A 96 14.61 -21.80 1.86
N ALA A 97 15.14 -22.06 0.66
CA ALA A 97 16.33 -21.38 0.15
C ALA A 97 16.10 -19.87 -0.01
N LEU A 98 14.91 -19.46 -0.47
CA LEU A 98 14.53 -18.04 -0.52
C LEU A 98 14.48 -17.42 0.88
N SER A 99 13.89 -18.12 1.86
CA SER A 99 13.83 -17.62 3.24
C SER A 99 15.23 -17.40 3.81
N GLN A 100 16.12 -18.37 3.67
CA GLN A 100 17.51 -18.26 4.11
C GLN A 100 18.24 -17.09 3.42
N GLN A 101 18.17 -17.03 2.09
CA GLN A 101 18.80 -15.95 1.32
C GLN A 101 18.28 -14.57 1.75
N MET A 102 16.97 -14.44 2.02
CA MET A 102 16.40 -13.18 2.49
C MET A 102 16.76 -12.86 3.93
N SER A 103 16.91 -13.85 4.82
CA SER A 103 17.43 -13.65 6.18
C SER A 103 18.85 -13.08 6.16
N GLU A 104 19.70 -13.60 5.27
CA GLU A 104 21.10 -13.20 5.17
C GLU A 104 21.29 -11.85 4.45
N SER A 105 20.59 -11.63 3.33
CA SER A 105 20.82 -10.48 2.46
C SER A 105 19.83 -9.32 2.64
N LEU A 106 18.60 -9.58 3.07
CA LEU A 106 17.51 -8.61 3.13
C LEU A 106 16.66 -8.73 4.42
N PRO A 107 17.27 -8.81 5.63
CA PRO A 107 16.56 -9.15 6.87
C PRO A 107 15.43 -8.17 7.22
N ASN A 108 15.64 -6.87 6.99
CA ASN A 108 14.63 -5.84 7.26
C ASN A 108 13.39 -5.99 6.36
N LEU A 109 13.61 -6.24 5.06
CA LEU A 109 12.52 -6.45 4.11
C LEU A 109 11.79 -7.76 4.40
N ARG A 110 12.52 -8.84 4.72
CA ARG A 110 11.95 -10.11 5.15
C ARG A 110 11.04 -9.90 6.35
N GLY A 111 11.53 -9.23 7.39
CA GLY A 111 10.74 -8.88 8.58
C GLY A 111 9.48 -8.09 8.24
N GLN A 112 9.59 -7.07 7.37
CA GLN A 112 8.43 -6.29 6.94
C GLN A 112 7.36 -7.16 6.23
N LEU A 113 7.78 -8.01 5.29
CA LEU A 113 6.86 -8.88 4.54
C LEU A 113 6.23 -9.95 5.42
N MET A 114 6.98 -10.51 6.37
CA MET A 114 6.46 -11.50 7.34
C MET A 114 5.32 -10.95 8.19
N HIS A 115 5.30 -9.64 8.48
CA HIS A 115 4.21 -9.01 9.19
C HIS A 115 3.09 -8.55 8.26
N ALA A 116 3.45 -7.93 7.12
CA ALA A 116 2.50 -7.27 6.25
C ALA A 116 1.62 -8.25 5.43
N ILE A 117 2.17 -9.41 5.02
CA ILE A 117 1.42 -10.40 4.25
C ILE A 117 0.27 -11.01 5.08
N PRO A 118 0.50 -11.53 6.31
CA PRO A 118 -0.59 -12.05 7.13
C PRO A 118 -1.65 -11.01 7.51
N ASP A 119 -1.23 -9.79 7.83
CA ASP A 119 -2.13 -8.66 8.14
C ASP A 119 -3.02 -8.28 6.93
N MET A 120 -2.56 -8.54 5.70
CA MET A 120 -3.31 -8.27 4.48
C MET A 120 -4.47 -9.24 4.25
N TYR A 121 -4.40 -10.52 4.68
CA TYR A 121 -5.38 -11.55 4.31
C TYR A 121 -6.84 -11.13 4.56
N GLY A 122 -7.16 -10.67 5.77
CA GLY A 122 -8.53 -10.29 6.16
C GLY A 122 -9.05 -9.02 5.48
N LYS A 123 -8.17 -8.26 4.82
CA LYS A 123 -8.49 -6.99 4.16
C LYS A 123 -8.10 -6.94 2.69
N ALA A 124 -7.72 -8.07 2.10
CA ALA A 124 -7.31 -8.18 0.70
C ALA A 124 -8.36 -7.59 -0.26
N TYR A 125 -9.65 -7.85 -0.01
CA TYR A 125 -10.75 -7.32 -0.82
C TYR A 125 -10.82 -5.79 -0.84
N ARG A 126 -10.38 -5.11 0.24
CA ARG A 126 -10.33 -3.64 0.31
C ARG A 126 -9.22 -3.10 -0.57
N TRP A 127 -8.10 -3.82 -0.67
CA TRP A 127 -6.95 -3.36 -1.44
C TRP A 127 -7.15 -3.46 -2.96
N VAL A 128 -8.08 -4.31 -3.42
CA VAL A 128 -8.45 -4.44 -4.85
C VAL A 128 -8.84 -3.09 -5.47
N PRO A 129 -9.89 -2.38 -5.00
CA PRO A 129 -10.23 -1.06 -5.56
C PRO A 129 -9.13 -0.02 -5.31
N GLU A 130 -8.35 -0.13 -4.24
CA GLU A 130 -7.26 0.81 -3.95
C GLU A 130 -6.11 0.69 -4.96
N MET A 131 -5.80 -0.53 -5.43
CA MET A 131 -4.83 -0.73 -6.50
C MET A 131 -5.31 -0.10 -7.81
N ARG A 132 -6.62 -0.19 -8.11
CA ARG A 132 -7.21 0.48 -9.28
C ARG A 132 -7.18 2.00 -9.18
N GLU A 133 -7.31 2.56 -7.98
CA GLU A 133 -7.11 4.00 -7.76
C GLU A 133 -5.66 4.41 -8.04
N ILE A 134 -4.68 3.58 -7.70
CA ILE A 134 -3.26 3.82 -8.01
C ILE A 134 -3.01 3.71 -9.52
N THR A 135 -3.57 2.69 -10.19
CA THR A 135 -3.54 2.57 -11.66
C THR A 135 -4.13 3.82 -12.33
N ALA A 136 -5.28 4.31 -11.86
CA ALA A 136 -5.89 5.53 -12.40
C ALA A 136 -5.04 6.79 -12.13
N PHE A 137 -4.36 6.85 -10.98
CA PHE A 137 -3.44 7.93 -10.64
C PHE A 137 -2.20 7.96 -11.53
N LEU A 138 -1.64 6.79 -11.87
CA LEU A 138 -0.47 6.65 -12.74
C LEU A 138 -0.82 6.93 -14.22
N GLY A 139 -2.02 6.55 -14.65
CA GLY A 139 -2.53 6.77 -15.99
C GLY A 139 -2.30 5.57 -16.92
N GLU A 140 -3.18 5.42 -17.92
CA GLU A 140 -3.30 4.20 -18.74
C GLU A 140 -2.04 3.82 -19.53
N ASN A 141 -1.18 4.80 -19.86
CA ASN A 141 0.03 4.58 -20.65
C ASN A 141 1.29 4.36 -19.79
N ASP A 142 1.19 4.47 -18.46
CA ASP A 142 2.34 4.25 -17.57
C ASP A 142 2.54 2.73 -17.35
N PRO A 143 3.74 2.17 -17.59
CA PRO A 143 4.01 0.76 -17.31
C PRO A 143 3.72 0.34 -15.85
N ALA A 144 3.87 1.24 -14.88
CA ALA A 144 3.55 0.99 -13.49
C ALA A 144 2.06 0.73 -13.27
N SER A 145 1.17 1.27 -14.11
CA SER A 145 -0.26 0.96 -14.08
C SER A 145 -0.51 -0.55 -14.24
N GLY A 146 0.29 -1.22 -15.08
CA GLY A 146 0.24 -2.68 -15.25
C GLY A 146 0.68 -3.45 -13.99
N ILE A 147 1.67 -2.92 -13.24
CA ILE A 147 2.11 -3.51 -11.97
C ILE A 147 0.96 -3.48 -10.96
N PHE A 148 0.28 -2.33 -10.81
CA PHE A 148 -0.80 -2.18 -9.85
C PHE A 148 -2.09 -2.86 -10.29
N ASP A 149 -2.35 -3.01 -11.59
CA ASP A 149 -3.43 -3.87 -12.06
C ASP A 149 -3.16 -5.34 -11.70
N ALA A 150 -1.94 -5.84 -11.94
CA ALA A 150 -1.56 -7.18 -11.50
C ALA A 150 -1.64 -7.35 -9.97
N ALA A 151 -1.23 -6.34 -9.19
CA ALA A 151 -1.40 -6.32 -7.74
C ALA A 151 -2.87 -6.43 -7.33
N SER A 152 -3.78 -5.72 -8.02
CA SER A 152 -5.22 -5.86 -7.82
C SER A 152 -5.70 -7.30 -8.02
N GLN A 153 -5.17 -8.01 -9.02
CA GLN A 153 -5.52 -9.40 -9.31
C GLN A 153 -4.97 -10.38 -8.27
N ILE A 154 -3.76 -10.12 -7.76
CA ILE A 154 -3.16 -10.89 -6.64
C ILE A 154 -4.05 -10.77 -5.40
N PHE A 155 -4.40 -9.55 -4.98
CA PHE A 155 -5.26 -9.35 -3.82
C PHE A 155 -6.66 -9.92 -4.01
N ALA A 156 -7.21 -9.85 -5.23
CA ALA A 156 -8.49 -10.47 -5.54
C ALA A 156 -8.44 -12.01 -5.42
N SER A 157 -7.31 -12.63 -5.77
CA SER A 157 -7.09 -14.07 -5.59
C SER A 157 -7.06 -14.45 -4.11
N ILE A 158 -6.32 -13.71 -3.29
CA ILE A 158 -6.28 -13.91 -1.83
C ILE A 158 -7.65 -13.69 -1.20
N ALA A 159 -8.39 -12.66 -1.62
CA ALA A 159 -9.73 -12.37 -1.11
C ALA A 159 -10.76 -13.49 -1.44
N LYS A 160 -10.52 -14.26 -2.49
CA LYS A 160 -11.39 -15.36 -2.94
C LYS A 160 -10.92 -16.74 -2.48
N ASP A 161 -9.80 -16.82 -1.75
CA ASP A 161 -9.15 -18.06 -1.27
C ASP A 161 -9.94 -18.71 -0.11
N ALA A 162 -11.19 -19.11 -0.39
CA ALA A 162 -12.13 -19.59 0.62
C ALA A 162 -11.71 -20.93 1.25
N ASP A 163 -11.01 -21.77 0.50
CA ASP A 163 -10.41 -23.03 0.95
C ASP A 163 -9.04 -22.84 1.61
N ARG A 164 -8.54 -21.60 1.65
CA ARG A 164 -7.25 -21.19 2.23
C ARG A 164 -6.04 -21.83 1.55
N THR A 165 -6.14 -22.25 0.29
CA THR A 165 -5.04 -22.90 -0.42
C THR A 165 -3.84 -21.96 -0.57
N LEU A 166 -4.06 -20.72 -1.02
CA LEU A 166 -3.01 -19.71 -1.19
C LEU A 166 -2.48 -19.21 0.15
N ILE A 167 -3.37 -18.96 1.11
CA ILE A 167 -3.00 -18.50 2.45
C ILE A 167 -2.14 -19.55 3.15
N ALA A 168 -2.51 -20.84 3.10
CA ALA A 168 -1.71 -21.91 3.69
C ALA A 168 -0.34 -22.06 3.02
N ALA A 169 -0.25 -21.84 1.70
CA ALA A 169 1.03 -21.81 1.00
C ALA A 169 1.92 -20.66 1.48
N LEU A 170 1.37 -19.44 1.59
CA LEU A 170 2.09 -18.29 2.14
C LEU A 170 2.54 -18.54 3.58
N ASP A 171 1.66 -19.06 4.44
CA ASP A 171 1.97 -19.34 5.83
C ASP A 171 3.12 -20.35 5.96
N ARG A 172 3.18 -21.37 5.09
CA ARG A 172 4.33 -22.29 5.05
C ARG A 172 5.63 -21.57 4.69
N VAL A 173 5.65 -20.74 3.65
CA VAL A 173 6.84 -19.96 3.28
C VAL A 173 7.27 -19.02 4.42
N LEU A 174 6.31 -18.35 5.06
CA LEU A 174 6.56 -17.42 6.15
C LEU A 174 7.03 -18.10 7.45
N SER A 175 6.68 -19.38 7.65
CA SER A 175 7.09 -20.17 8.80
C SER A 175 8.49 -20.79 8.67
N GLN A 176 9.14 -20.67 7.52
CA GLN A 176 10.49 -21.20 7.30
C GLN A 176 11.47 -20.50 8.25
N THR A 177 12.02 -21.25 9.20
CA THR A 177 13.13 -20.83 10.05
C THR A 177 14.46 -21.12 9.36
N ASP A 178 15.47 -20.29 9.61
CA ASP A 178 16.84 -20.58 9.18
C ASP A 178 17.24 -21.94 9.77
N SER A 179 17.34 -22.93 8.89
CA SER A 179 17.78 -24.27 9.26
C SER A 179 19.29 -24.19 9.35
N GLY A 180 19.81 -23.76 10.51
CA GLY A 180 21.24 -23.64 10.77
C GLY A 180 22.00 -24.98 10.80
N ASP A 181 21.51 -26.03 10.14
CA ASP A 181 21.95 -27.41 10.35
C ASP A 181 22.06 -28.23 9.05
N LEU A 182 22.43 -27.59 7.95
CA LEU A 182 22.89 -28.28 6.75
C LEU A 182 24.23 -27.69 6.29
N ALA A 183 25.28 -28.05 7.02
CA ALA A 183 26.62 -28.16 6.45
C ALA A 183 27.12 -29.60 6.66
N PRO A 184 27.61 -30.29 5.62
CA PRO A 184 28.22 -31.62 5.74
C PRO A 184 29.58 -31.59 6.46
#